data_AF-A0AA35EHS2-F1
#
_entry.id   AF-A0AA35EHS2-F1
#
_cell.length_a   1.000
_cell.length_b   1.000
_cell.length_c   1.000
_cell.angle_alpha   90.00
_cell.angle_beta   90.00
_cell.angle_gamma   90.00
#
_symmetry.space_group_name_H-M   'P 1'
#
loop_
_entity.id
_entity.type
_entity.pdbx_description
1 polymer ?
#
loop_
_entity_poly.entity_id
_entity_poly.type
_entity_poly.pdbx_seq_one_letter_code
_entity_poly.pdbx_strand_id
1 'polypeptide(L)'
;MCCRPPQKYMRRLNSFNQQEVSIPVKGDNFGSPNMEVGVPYYAIGSFGYDHNTFKLIIYNKIGEADTPLLNVQLNSYGQDGNLVDALLLDSIFCYEDIVRFSDFVINADYTVNIDSNVLYRYEDDMMVKNKKSFNQVYLKEKYIIKNGRFKLISRLKRKVE
;
A
#
# COMPACT_ATOMS: atom_id res chain seq x y z
N MET A 1 22.52 -9.04 -1.28
CA MET A 1 22.84 -9.04 0.16
C MET A 1 21.84 -8.11 0.85
N CYS A 2 20.86 -8.64 1.59
CA CYS A 2 19.97 -7.80 2.39
C CYS A 2 20.63 -7.46 3.72
N CYS A 3 20.92 -6.17 3.95
CA CYS A 3 21.43 -5.70 5.23
C CYS A 3 20.37 -5.96 6.32
N ARG A 4 20.74 -6.68 7.38
CA ARG A 4 19.85 -6.88 8.54
C ARG A 4 19.59 -5.51 9.21
N PRO A 5 18.33 -5.19 9.55
CA PRO A 5 18.02 -3.96 10.28
C PRO A 5 18.79 -3.89 11.61
N PRO A 6 19.18 -2.68 12.07
CA PRO A 6 19.80 -2.51 13.38
C PRO A 6 18.95 -3.14 14.51
N GLN A 7 19.61 -3.68 15.55
CA GLN A 7 18.97 -4.48 16.60
C GLN A 7 17.81 -3.77 17.33
N LYS A 8 17.86 -2.44 17.45
CA LYS A 8 16.76 -1.63 18.01
C LYS A 8 15.46 -1.70 17.20
N TYR A 9 15.55 -1.91 15.88
CA TYR A 9 14.40 -2.08 15.00
C TYR A 9 13.90 -3.52 14.96
N MET A 10 14.79 -4.51 15.17
CA MET A 10 14.42 -5.94 15.21
C MET A 10 13.41 -6.27 16.32
N ARG A 11 13.38 -5.52 17.44
CA ARG A 11 12.45 -5.75 18.56
C ARG A 11 10.97 -5.48 18.23
N ARG A 12 10.68 -4.77 17.13
CA ARG A 12 9.31 -4.43 16.69
C ARG A 12 8.93 -5.07 15.36
N LEU A 13 9.81 -5.95 14.87
CA LEU A 13 9.67 -6.58 13.57
C LEU A 13 8.71 -7.76 13.69
N ASN A 14 7.61 -7.71 12.95
CA ASN A 14 6.73 -8.85 12.75
C ASN A 14 7.03 -9.46 11.38
N SER A 15 6.51 -10.65 11.12
CA SER A 15 6.62 -11.32 9.82
C SER A 15 5.26 -11.86 9.41
N PHE A 16 4.94 -11.73 8.13
CA PHE A 16 3.72 -12.30 7.57
C PHE A 16 3.70 -13.83 7.78
N ASN A 17 2.61 -14.35 8.32
CA ASN A 17 2.41 -15.79 8.51
C ASN A 17 1.54 -16.41 7.40
N GLN A 18 1.38 -17.74 7.40
CA GLN A 18 0.59 -18.48 6.41
C GLN A 18 -0.87 -18.00 6.29
N GLN A 19 -1.51 -17.67 7.43
CA GLN A 19 -2.88 -17.18 7.45
C GLN A 19 -2.97 -15.78 6.83
N GLU A 20 -2.03 -14.89 7.16
CA GLU A 20 -2.01 -13.52 6.64
C GLU A 20 -1.77 -13.47 5.12
N VAL A 21 -0.86 -14.29 4.59
CA VAL A 21 -0.58 -14.31 3.14
C VAL A 21 -1.71 -14.94 2.32
N SER A 22 -2.56 -15.77 2.95
CA SER A 22 -3.71 -16.39 2.28
C SER A 22 -4.82 -15.39 1.96
N ILE A 23 -4.79 -14.21 2.58
CA ILE A 23 -5.80 -13.16 2.39
C ILE A 23 -5.30 -12.18 1.33
N PRO A 24 -6.03 -12.01 0.22
CA PRO A 24 -5.62 -11.11 -0.84
C PRO A 24 -5.67 -9.66 -0.35
N VAL A 25 -4.60 -8.92 -0.65
CA VAL A 25 -4.53 -7.49 -0.36
C VAL A 25 -5.30 -6.72 -1.43
N LYS A 26 -6.31 -5.96 -1.00
CA LYS A 26 -7.11 -5.08 -1.88
C LYS A 26 -6.36 -3.79 -2.21
N GLY A 27 -6.84 -3.08 -3.23
CA GLY A 27 -6.25 -1.85 -3.73
C GLY A 27 -5.40 -2.10 -4.97
N ASP A 28 -4.69 -1.07 -5.42
CA ASP A 28 -3.81 -1.15 -6.58
C ASP A 28 -2.41 -1.62 -6.18
N ASN A 29 -2.04 -2.83 -6.62
CA ASN A 29 -0.80 -3.50 -6.25
C ASN A 29 0.21 -3.60 -7.41
N PHE A 30 -0.04 -2.89 -8.51
CA PHE A 30 0.88 -2.78 -9.67
C PHE A 30 1.41 -4.13 -10.18
N GLY A 31 0.52 -5.10 -10.40
CA GLY A 31 0.92 -6.42 -10.91
C GLY A 31 1.63 -7.31 -9.87
N SER A 32 1.80 -6.82 -8.64
CA SER A 32 2.41 -7.55 -7.54
C SER A 32 1.37 -7.91 -6.45
N PRO A 33 0.35 -8.73 -6.73
CA PRO A 33 -0.71 -9.06 -5.76
C PRO A 33 -0.23 -9.98 -4.64
N ASN A 34 0.78 -10.80 -4.91
CA ASN A 34 1.17 -11.88 -4.02
C ASN A 34 1.99 -11.36 -2.84
N MET A 35 1.79 -12.00 -1.69
CA MET A 35 2.55 -11.80 -0.46
C MET A 35 3.25 -13.10 -0.10
N GLU A 36 4.44 -13.01 0.47
CA GLU A 36 5.24 -14.17 0.87
C GLU A 36 5.33 -14.29 2.38
N VAL A 37 5.38 -15.54 2.87
CA VAL A 37 5.57 -15.83 4.29
C VAL A 37 6.96 -15.38 4.71
N GLY A 38 7.07 -14.80 5.91
CA GLY A 38 8.33 -14.35 6.47
C GLY A 38 8.73 -12.92 6.07
N VAL A 39 8.03 -12.30 5.11
CA VAL A 39 8.26 -10.89 4.76
C VAL A 39 8.11 -10.03 6.03
N PRO A 40 9.15 -9.27 6.40
CA PRO A 40 9.13 -8.50 7.63
C PRO A 40 8.31 -7.22 7.47
N TYR A 41 7.56 -6.86 8.51
CA TYR A 41 6.78 -5.62 8.57
C TYR A 41 6.85 -4.95 9.93
N TYR A 42 6.60 -3.65 9.95
CA TYR A 42 6.41 -2.87 11.17
C TYR A 42 4.96 -2.45 11.32
N ALA A 43 4.37 -2.67 12.48
CA ALA A 43 3.12 -2.02 12.85
C ALA A 43 3.43 -0.60 13.37
N ILE A 44 2.84 0.41 12.74
CA ILE A 44 3.12 1.82 13.02
C ILE A 44 1.94 2.57 13.65
N GLY A 45 0.77 1.94 13.69
CA GLY A 45 -0.41 2.45 14.38
C GLY A 45 -1.53 1.43 14.44
N SER A 46 -2.53 1.67 15.29
CA SER A 46 -3.71 0.82 15.39
C SER A 46 -4.92 1.56 15.94
N PHE A 47 -6.11 1.09 15.59
CA PHE A 47 -7.38 1.53 16.19
C PHE A 47 -8.38 0.37 16.25
N GLY A 48 -9.37 0.48 17.12
CA GLY A 48 -10.48 -0.48 17.20
C GLY A 48 -11.75 0.08 16.57
N TYR A 49 -12.52 -0.77 15.89
CA TYR A 49 -13.85 -0.43 15.37
C TYR A 49 -14.66 -1.70 15.11
N ASP A 50 -15.95 -1.69 15.45
CA ASP A 50 -16.90 -2.78 15.13
C ASP A 50 -16.37 -4.18 15.53
N HIS A 51 -15.83 -4.29 16.75
CA HIS A 51 -15.22 -5.52 17.30
C HIS A 51 -13.95 -6.02 16.59
N ASN A 52 -13.42 -5.27 15.63
CA ASN A 52 -12.17 -5.56 14.93
C ASN A 52 -11.04 -4.63 15.40
N THR A 53 -9.81 -5.12 15.30
CA THR A 53 -8.59 -4.32 15.47
C THR A 53 -7.97 -4.04 14.13
N PHE A 54 -7.75 -2.78 13.81
CA PHE A 54 -7.09 -2.34 12.60
C PHE A 54 -5.65 -1.96 12.91
N LYS A 55 -4.70 -2.46 12.11
CA LYS A 55 -3.28 -2.12 12.24
C LYS A 55 -2.78 -1.52 10.94
N LEU A 56 -2.17 -0.34 11.05
CA LEU A 56 -1.41 0.27 9.96
C LEU A 56 -0.01 -0.33 9.98
N ILE A 57 0.39 -0.96 8.87
CA ILE A 57 1.68 -1.61 8.73
C ILE A 57 2.46 -1.02 7.56
N ILE A 58 3.79 -1.07 7.67
CA ILE A 58 4.73 -0.69 6.62
C ILE A 58 5.73 -1.82 6.39
N TYR A 59 6.01 -2.12 5.13
CA TYR A 59 6.95 -3.17 4.75
C TYR A 59 7.49 -2.96 3.35
N ASN A 60 8.64 -3.57 3.08
CA ASN A 60 9.20 -3.63 1.74
C ASN A 60 8.88 -4.98 1.10
N LYS A 61 8.70 -4.98 -0.21
CA LYS A 61 8.73 -6.20 -1.02
C LYS A 61 9.34 -5.91 -2.38
N ILE A 62 9.74 -6.96 -3.07
CA ILE A 62 10.18 -6.89 -4.46
C ILE A 62 8.94 -7.07 -5.34
N GLY A 63 8.71 -6.12 -6.24
CA GLY A 63 7.65 -6.17 -7.25
C GLY A 63 8.16 -6.74 -8.58
N GLU A 64 7.41 -6.49 -9.65
CA GLU A 64 7.86 -6.83 -11.01
C GLU A 64 9.19 -6.13 -11.37
N ALA A 65 9.97 -6.76 -12.25
CA ALA A 65 11.29 -6.29 -12.69
C ALA A 65 12.27 -5.99 -11.53
N ASP A 66 12.18 -6.76 -10.45
CA ASP A 66 12.96 -6.58 -9.22
C ASP A 66 12.82 -5.18 -8.58
N THR A 67 11.70 -4.50 -8.84
CA THR A 67 11.47 -3.14 -8.35
C THR A 67 11.24 -3.14 -6.84
N PRO A 68 12.03 -2.38 -6.04
CA PRO A 68 11.80 -2.28 -4.62
C PRO A 68 10.55 -1.42 -4.34
N LEU A 69 9.55 -2.04 -3.70
CA LEU A 69 8.32 -1.38 -3.27
C LEU A 69 8.37 -1.09 -1.78
N LEU A 70 7.94 0.10 -1.36
CA LEU A 70 7.61 0.42 0.03
C LEU A 70 6.09 0.51 0.17
N ASN A 71 5.51 -0.47 0.85
CA ASN A 71 4.07 -0.59 0.99
C ASN A 71 3.59 -0.07 2.34
N VAL A 72 2.45 0.62 2.32
CA VAL A 72 1.67 0.98 3.49
C VAL A 72 0.32 0.27 3.38
N GLN A 73 -0.03 -0.54 4.36
CA GLN A 73 -1.22 -1.38 4.32
C GLN A 73 -2.00 -1.27 5.63
N LEU A 74 -3.33 -1.30 5.52
CA LEU A 74 -4.23 -1.39 6.65
C LEU A 74 -4.77 -2.81 6.75
N ASN A 75 -4.45 -3.47 7.85
CA ASN A 75 -4.92 -4.82 8.17
C ASN A 75 -6.08 -4.75 9.14
N SER A 76 -7.10 -5.55 8.92
CA SER A 76 -8.21 -5.77 9.86
C SER A 76 -8.08 -7.14 10.49
N TYR A 77 -8.11 -7.21 11.82
CA TYR A 77 -8.03 -8.45 12.59
C TYR A 77 -9.34 -8.69 13.35
N GLY A 78 -9.77 -9.94 13.40
CA GLY A 78 -10.88 -10.39 14.23
C GLY A 78 -10.54 -10.40 15.71
N GLN A 79 -11.53 -10.67 16.56
CA GLN A 79 -11.33 -10.82 18.00
C GLN A 79 -10.45 -12.04 18.35
N ASP A 80 -10.43 -13.04 17.47
CA ASP A 80 -9.57 -14.22 17.53
C ASP A 80 -8.10 -13.91 17.15
N GLY A 81 -7.82 -12.68 16.72
CA GLY A 81 -6.49 -12.24 16.31
C GLY A 81 -6.12 -12.64 14.87
N ASN A 82 -7.01 -13.32 14.13
CA ASN A 82 -6.77 -13.68 12.74
C ASN A 82 -7.01 -12.48 11.83
N LEU A 83 -6.22 -12.37 10.75
CA LEU A 83 -6.46 -11.37 9.73
C LEU A 83 -7.81 -11.67 9.05
N VAL A 84 -8.64 -10.66 8.86
CA VAL A 84 -9.98 -10.74 8.26
C VAL A 84 -9.99 -10.12 6.86
N ASP A 85 -9.25 -9.03 6.70
CA ASP A 85 -9.18 -8.27 5.45
C ASP A 85 -7.93 -7.38 5.43
N ALA A 86 -7.47 -7.01 4.23
CA ALA A 86 -6.31 -6.17 4.04
C ALA A 86 -6.53 -5.18 2.89
N LEU A 87 -6.11 -3.93 3.09
CA LEU A 87 -6.19 -2.86 2.10
C LEU A 87 -4.83 -2.18 1.96
N LEU A 88 -4.24 -2.24 0.77
CA LEU A 88 -3.07 -1.48 0.41
C LEU A 88 -3.47 0.00 0.27
N LEU A 89 -2.84 0.85 1.06
CA LEU A 89 -3.06 2.30 1.06
C LEU A 89 -2.07 3.01 0.14
N ASP A 90 -0.83 2.52 0.11
CA ASP A 90 0.23 3.04 -0.73
C ASP A 90 1.23 1.94 -1.11
N SER A 91 1.83 2.07 -2.29
CA SER A 91 2.93 1.25 -2.80
C SER A 91 3.89 2.18 -3.53
N ILE A 92 4.85 2.70 -2.79
CA ILE A 92 5.80 3.69 -3.27
C ILE A 92 6.92 2.99 -4.02
N PHE A 93 7.20 3.44 -5.24
CA PHE A 93 8.38 3.02 -5.98
C PHE A 93 8.82 4.08 -6.98
N CYS A 94 10.08 3.96 -7.41
CA CYS A 94 10.64 4.70 -8.52
C CYS A 94 11.11 3.70 -9.57
N TYR A 95 10.72 3.90 -10.82
CA TYR A 95 11.16 3.09 -11.95
C TYR A 95 11.39 4.01 -13.14
N GLU A 96 12.58 3.94 -13.75
CA GLU A 96 13.01 4.82 -14.83
C GLU A 96 12.74 6.32 -14.52
N ASP A 97 11.77 6.91 -15.19
CA ASP A 97 11.39 8.31 -15.11
C ASP A 97 10.10 8.54 -14.31
N ILE A 98 9.50 7.52 -13.70
CA ILE A 98 8.29 7.67 -12.88
C ILE A 98 8.53 7.44 -11.39
N VAL A 99 7.77 8.17 -10.58
CA VAL A 99 7.56 7.87 -9.15
C VAL A 99 6.09 7.63 -8.94
N ARG A 100 5.74 6.49 -8.33
CA ARG A 100 4.37 6.17 -7.93
C ARG A 100 4.26 6.29 -6.41
N PHE A 101 3.14 6.82 -5.97
CA PHE A 101 2.75 6.94 -4.57
C PHE A 101 1.24 7.18 -4.50
N SER A 102 0.66 7.05 -3.33
CA SER A 102 -0.75 7.34 -3.08
C SER A 102 -0.90 8.31 -1.90
N ASP A 103 -1.81 9.27 -2.05
CA ASP A 103 -2.31 10.04 -0.93
C ASP A 103 -3.53 9.31 -0.36
N PHE A 104 -3.58 9.09 0.96
CA PHE A 104 -4.71 8.43 1.58
C PHE A 104 -5.18 9.10 2.87
N VAL A 105 -6.47 8.97 3.15
CA VAL A 105 -7.09 9.45 4.40
C VAL A 105 -8.03 8.38 4.94
N ILE A 106 -7.84 8.02 6.21
CA ILE A 106 -8.80 7.23 6.99
C ILE A 106 -9.64 8.23 7.78
N ASN A 107 -10.91 8.39 7.41
CA ASN A 107 -11.82 9.36 8.00
C ASN A 107 -12.45 8.84 9.30
N ALA A 108 -12.96 9.74 10.13
CA ALA A 108 -13.65 9.41 11.37
C ALA A 108 -14.98 8.66 11.15
N ASP A 109 -15.56 8.75 9.94
CA ASP A 109 -16.73 7.96 9.52
C ASP A 109 -16.36 6.56 9.00
N TYR A 110 -15.10 6.16 9.18
CA TYR A 110 -14.53 4.88 8.75
C TYR A 110 -14.54 4.66 7.23
N THR A 111 -14.65 5.73 6.46
CA THR A 111 -14.30 5.69 5.03
C THR A 111 -12.81 5.86 4.84
N VAL A 112 -12.27 5.20 3.80
CA VAL A 112 -10.87 5.32 3.39
C VAL A 112 -10.85 5.84 1.97
N ASN A 113 -10.23 7.01 1.75
CA ASN A 113 -10.02 7.58 0.43
C ASN A 113 -8.55 7.36 0.03
N ILE A 114 -8.31 6.93 -1.21
CA ILE A 114 -6.98 6.67 -1.77
C ILE A 114 -6.92 7.32 -3.15
N ASP A 115 -6.01 8.27 -3.33
CA ASP A 115 -5.71 8.90 -4.60
C ASP A 115 -4.31 8.45 -5.04
N SER A 116 -4.23 7.55 -6.02
CA SER A 116 -2.97 7.05 -6.56
C SER A 116 -2.42 7.99 -7.63
N ASN A 117 -1.18 8.41 -7.42
CA ASN A 117 -0.45 9.38 -8.18
C ASN A 117 0.66 8.73 -9.02
N VAL A 118 0.98 9.38 -10.13
CA VAL A 118 2.22 9.18 -10.86
C VAL A 118 2.89 10.52 -11.12
N LEU A 119 4.12 10.64 -10.67
CA LEU A 119 4.99 11.76 -10.97
C LEU A 119 5.91 11.34 -12.11
N TYR A 120 5.75 11.97 -13.27
CA TYR A 120 6.67 11.85 -14.39
C TYR A 120 7.81 12.84 -14.21
N ARG A 121 9.04 12.35 -14.21
CA ARG A 121 10.26 13.15 -14.09
C ARG A 121 10.58 13.86 -15.41
N TYR A 122 10.14 13.32 -16.55
CA TYR A 122 10.31 13.89 -17.89
C TYR A 122 9.05 13.66 -18.76
N GLU A 123 8.77 14.56 -19.71
CA GLU A 123 7.89 14.26 -20.85
C GLU A 123 8.72 13.64 -21.98
N ASP A 124 8.14 12.71 -22.74
CA ASP A 124 8.75 11.69 -23.62
C ASP A 124 9.55 12.21 -24.84
N ASP A 125 9.82 13.52 -24.96
CA ASP A 125 10.52 14.07 -26.14
C ASP A 125 12.00 14.36 -25.84
N MET A 126 12.92 13.59 -26.42
CA MET A 126 14.36 13.58 -26.11
C MET A 126 15.13 14.89 -26.47
N MET A 127 14.45 15.96 -26.89
CA MET A 127 15.09 17.12 -27.54
C MET A 127 14.99 18.47 -26.79
N VAL A 128 14.31 18.58 -25.64
CA VAL A 128 14.08 19.88 -24.98
C VAL A 128 14.75 19.99 -23.60
N LYS A 129 15.60 21.01 -23.42
CA LYS A 129 16.47 21.26 -22.25
C LYS A 129 15.79 21.83 -20.99
N ASN A 130 14.47 21.95 -20.94
CA ASN A 130 13.73 22.52 -19.79
C ASN A 130 12.46 21.71 -19.49
N LYS A 131 12.60 20.47 -19.01
CA LYS A 131 11.47 19.59 -18.70
C LYS A 131 10.97 19.84 -17.27
N LYS A 132 9.65 20.07 -17.13
CA LYS A 132 8.98 20.19 -15.83
C LYS A 132 8.39 18.84 -15.46
N SER A 133 8.63 18.40 -14.24
CA SER A 133 7.93 17.25 -13.68
C SER A 133 6.43 17.54 -13.60
N PHE A 134 5.58 16.57 -13.95
CA PHE A 134 4.13 16.68 -13.76
C PHE A 134 3.60 15.50 -12.95
N ASN A 135 2.66 15.79 -12.06
CA ASN A 135 1.96 14.79 -11.26
C ASN A 135 0.55 14.56 -11.83
N GLN A 136 0.16 13.30 -11.94
CA GLN A 136 -1.17 12.89 -12.38
C GLN A 136 -1.79 11.89 -11.42
N VAL A 137 -2.96 12.22 -10.89
CA VAL A 137 -3.82 11.23 -10.24
C VAL A 137 -4.48 10.37 -11.33
N TYR A 138 -4.15 9.07 -11.33
CA TYR A 138 -4.65 8.13 -12.34
C TYR A 138 -5.73 7.20 -11.79
N LEU A 139 -5.81 7.04 -10.47
CA LEU A 139 -6.80 6.20 -9.81
C LEU A 139 -7.27 6.86 -8.52
N LYS A 140 -8.58 6.92 -8.32
CA LYS A 140 -9.20 7.30 -7.05
C LYS A 140 -10.08 6.17 -6.56
N GLU A 141 -9.86 5.71 -5.34
CA GLU A 141 -10.64 4.67 -4.68
C GLU A 141 -11.21 5.19 -3.36
N LYS A 142 -12.46 4.83 -3.09
CA LYS A 142 -13.11 5.07 -1.80
C LYS A 142 -13.62 3.76 -1.25
N TYR A 143 -13.30 3.45 -0.01
CA TYR A 143 -13.77 2.29 0.72
C TYR A 143 -14.56 2.71 1.95
N ILE A 144 -15.45 1.83 2.42
CA ILE A 144 -16.07 1.89 3.75
C ILE A 144 -15.66 0.64 4.52
N ILE A 145 -15.31 0.81 5.80
CA ILE A 145 -15.10 -0.30 6.71
C ILE A 145 -16.44 -0.76 7.26
N LYS A 146 -16.78 -2.04 7.07
CA LYS A 146 -18.01 -2.64 7.58
C LYS A 146 -17.79 -4.10 7.97
N ASN A 147 -18.08 -4.45 9.22
CA ASN A 147 -17.91 -5.81 9.77
C ASN A 147 -16.47 -6.31 9.57
N GLY A 148 -15.48 -5.48 9.91
CA GLY A 148 -14.07 -5.80 9.74
C GLY A 148 -13.56 -5.87 8.29
N ARG A 149 -14.37 -5.52 7.29
CA ARG A 149 -14.00 -5.65 5.87
C ARG A 149 -14.00 -4.30 5.15
N PHE A 150 -13.07 -4.13 4.22
CA PHE A 150 -12.97 -2.99 3.33
C PHE A 150 -13.87 -3.20 2.10
N LYS A 151 -14.96 -2.46 2.00
CA LYS A 151 -15.89 -2.51 0.88
C LYS A 151 -15.67 -1.32 -0.03
N LEU A 152 -15.36 -1.56 -1.30
CA LEU A 152 -15.20 -0.50 -2.30
C LEU A 152 -16.56 0.19 -2.53
N ILE A 153 -16.57 1.51 -2.39
CA ILE A 153 -17.73 2.39 -2.66
C ILE A 153 -17.63 2.95 -4.09
N SER A 154 -16.45 3.46 -4.46
CA SER A 154 -16.24 4.06 -5.76
C SER A 154 -14.81 3.86 -6.24
N ARG A 155 -14.66 3.67 -7.55
CA ARG A 155 -13.37 3.60 -8.24
C ARG A 155 -13.44 4.42 -9.52
N LEU A 156 -12.60 5.44 -9.62
CA LEU A 156 -12.46 6.27 -10.82
C LEU A 156 -11.06 6.12 -11.36
N LYS A 157 -10.93 5.48 -12.52
CA LYS A 157 -9.65 5.32 -13.22
C LYS A 157 -9.61 6.32 -14.39
N ARG A 158 -8.60 7.18 -14.42
CA ARG A 158 -8.30 7.98 -15.60
C ARG A 158 -7.51 7.12 -16.59
N LYS A 159 -7.77 7.29 -17.88
CA LYS A 159 -6.82 6.85 -18.89
C LYS A 159 -5.55 7.67 -18.69
N VAL A 160 -4.44 6.97 -18.50
CA VAL A 160 -3.11 7.56 -18.63
C VAL A 160 -2.87 7.57 -20.13
N GLU A 161 -2.74 8.76 -20.70
CA GLU A 161 -2.40 8.94 -22.12
C GLU A 161 -0.94 8.57 -22.38
#